data_AF-F0NX93-F1
#
_entry.id   AF-F0NX93-F1
#
_cell.length_a   1.000
_cell.length_b   1.000
_cell.length_c   1.000
_cell.angle_alpha   90.00
_cell.angle_beta   90.00
_cell.angle_gamma   90.00
#
_symmetry.space_group_name_H-M   'P 1'
#
loop_
_entity.id
_entity.type
_entity.pdbx_description
1 polymer ?
#
loop_
_entity_poly.entity_id
_entity_poly.type
_entity_poly.pdbx_seq_one_letter_code
_entity_poly.pdbx_strand_id
1 'polypeptide(L)'
;MYSFKFSVTIGSIAFPINNQELQRNYLFLEKIASTYDLQISQDYCVLGYNELFQENFEGLTVSLSRQVKKYRSVHNLLKILEASCSFFQEDVYHIDYFVEIIEN
;
A
#
# COMPACT_ATOMS: atom_id res chain seq x y z
N MET A 1 -17.20 16.47 -6.51
CA MET A 1 -16.53 16.26 -5.20
C MET A 1 -15.49 15.18 -5.42
N TYR A 2 -14.22 15.39 -5.07
CA TYR A 2 -13.18 14.44 -5.47
C TYR A 2 -13.06 13.30 -4.46
N SER A 3 -12.94 12.07 -4.95
CA SER A 3 -12.44 10.94 -4.18
C SER A 3 -11.08 10.54 -4.71
N PHE A 4 -10.22 10.00 -3.86
CA PHE A 4 -9.01 9.35 -4.34
C PHE A 4 -8.84 8.01 -3.66
N LYS A 5 -8.15 7.11 -4.36
CA LYS A 5 -7.73 5.80 -3.87
C LYS A 5 -6.22 5.67 -4.10
N PHE A 6 -5.52 5.29 -3.05
CA PHE A 6 -4.10 5.02 -3.06
C PHE A 6 -3.92 3.57 -2.62
N SER A 7 -3.34 2.72 -3.46
CA SER A 7 -3.14 1.30 -3.15
C SER A 7 -1.65 0.99 -3.15
N VAL A 8 -1.18 0.32 -2.10
CA VAL A 8 0.20 -0.17 -1.98
C VAL A 8 0.16 -1.68 -1.87
N THR A 9 0.93 -2.37 -2.70
CA THR A 9 1.08 -3.82 -2.66
C THR A 9 2.51 -4.16 -2.25
N ILE A 10 2.66 -4.96 -1.19
CA ILE A 10 3.94 -5.38 -0.61
C ILE A 10 4.03 -6.90 -0.76
N GLY A 11 5.01 -7.41 -1.50
CA GLY A 11 5.13 -8.83 -1.89
C GLY A 11 6.35 -9.60 -1.36
N SER A 12 6.23 -10.93 -1.24
CA SER A 12 7.32 -11.88 -0.90
C SER A 12 7.15 -13.27 -1.54
N ILE A 13 8.26 -14.02 -1.68
CA ILE A 13 8.38 -15.32 -2.38
C ILE A 13 7.88 -16.53 -1.57
N ALA A 14 7.91 -16.45 -0.23
CA ALA A 14 7.65 -17.60 0.64
C ALA A 14 6.98 -17.15 1.95
N PHE A 15 5.92 -17.85 2.36
CA PHE A 15 5.47 -17.82 3.76
C PHE A 15 6.35 -18.81 4.55
N PRO A 16 7.13 -18.35 5.54
CA PRO A 16 6.74 -17.33 6.48
C PRO A 16 7.59 -16.07 6.26
N ILE A 17 6.94 -14.98 5.87
CA ILE A 17 7.57 -13.67 5.97
C ILE A 17 8.07 -13.50 7.40
N ASN A 18 9.18 -12.80 7.57
CA ASN A 18 9.51 -12.15 8.82
C ASN A 18 8.31 -11.27 9.21
N ASN A 19 7.31 -11.87 9.87
CA ASN A 19 5.95 -11.34 10.02
C ASN A 19 5.99 -9.95 10.65
N GLN A 20 7.05 -9.69 11.41
CA GLN A 20 7.41 -8.42 12.02
C GLN A 20 7.61 -7.29 11.00
N GLU A 21 8.20 -7.51 9.83
CA GLU A 21 8.44 -6.45 8.84
C GLU A 21 7.20 -6.14 8.02
N LEU A 22 6.46 -7.16 7.57
CA LEU A 22 5.16 -6.95 6.94
C LEU A 22 4.21 -6.25 7.91
N GLN A 23 4.17 -6.71 9.16
CA GLN A 23 3.37 -6.09 10.22
C GLN A 23 3.87 -4.68 10.54
N ARG A 24 5.18 -4.42 10.55
CA ARG A 24 5.75 -3.07 10.72
C ARG A 24 5.32 -2.14 9.60
N ASN A 25 5.40 -2.60 8.35
CA ASN A 25 5.00 -1.82 7.18
C ASN A 25 3.49 -1.55 7.19
N TYR A 26 2.69 -2.55 7.56
CA TYR A 26 1.25 -2.41 7.75
C TYR A 26 0.91 -1.40 8.87
N LEU A 27 1.51 -1.54 10.05
CA LEU A 27 1.33 -0.61 11.18
C LEU A 27 1.74 0.83 10.81
N PHE A 28 2.76 0.99 9.97
CA PHE A 28 3.15 2.29 9.44
C PHE A 28 2.05 2.88 8.53
N LEU A 29 1.48 2.08 7.62
CA LEU A 29 0.36 2.50 6.78
C LEU A 29 -0.91 2.80 7.59
N GLU A 30 -1.20 2.03 8.66
CA GLU A 30 -2.28 2.33 9.60
C GLU A 30 -2.05 3.66 10.32
N LYS A 31 -0.82 3.94 10.74
CA LYS A 31 -0.47 5.22 11.39
C LYS A 31 -0.67 6.39 10.43
N ILE A 32 -0.30 6.23 9.16
CA ILE A 32 -0.57 7.23 8.12
C ILE A 32 -2.08 7.40 7.95
N ALA A 33 -2.82 6.30 7.83
CA ALA A 33 -4.27 6.33 7.67
C ALA A 33 -4.95 7.10 8.82
N SER A 34 -4.55 6.82 10.06
CA SER A 34 -5.03 7.52 11.25
C SER A 34 -4.65 9.00 11.26
N THR A 35 -3.41 9.33 10.89
CA THR A 35 -2.91 10.71 10.87
C THR A 35 -3.66 11.59 9.87
N TYR A 36 -4.04 11.02 8.73
CA TYR A 36 -4.67 11.74 7.62
C TYR A 36 -6.17 11.47 7.48
N ASP A 37 -6.79 10.78 8.45
CA ASP A 37 -8.21 10.44 8.45
C ASP A 37 -8.61 9.76 7.11
N LEU A 38 -7.85 8.71 6.77
CA LEU A 38 -8.05 7.88 5.59
C LEU A 38 -8.77 6.59 6.00
N GLN A 39 -9.67 6.13 5.13
CA GLN A 39 -10.19 4.76 5.22
C GLN A 39 -9.12 3.80 4.74
N ILE A 40 -8.89 2.75 5.52
CA ILE A 40 -7.93 1.68 5.18
C ILE A 40 -8.68 0.38 4.92
N SER A 41 -8.32 -0.31 3.84
CA SER A 41 -8.73 -1.70 3.59
C SER A 41 -7.51 -2.55 3.28
N GLN A 42 -7.58 -3.82 3.64
CA GLN A 42 -6.52 -4.79 3.46
C GLN A 42 -7.07 -5.94 2.64
N ASP A 43 -6.36 -6.27 1.57
CA ASP A 43 -6.66 -7.39 0.70
C ASP A 43 -5.38 -8.21 0.51
N TYR A 44 -5.51 -9.54 0.57
CA TYR A 44 -4.42 -10.44 0.27
C TYR A 44 -4.46 -10.84 -1.21
N CYS A 45 -3.31 -10.91 -1.86
CA CYS A 45 -3.21 -11.23 -3.29
C CYS A 45 -2.07 -12.20 -3.59
N VAL A 46 -2.23 -13.00 -4.64
CA VAL A 46 -1.16 -13.82 -5.22
C VAL A 46 -0.56 -13.03 -6.38
N LEU A 47 0.73 -12.75 -6.32
CA LEU A 47 1.47 -11.94 -7.30
C LEU A 47 2.03 -12.78 -8.45
N GLY A 48 2.28 -14.07 -8.22
CA GLY A 48 2.84 -14.96 -9.23
C GLY A 48 3.22 -16.33 -8.65
N TYR A 49 3.86 -17.16 -9.46
CA TYR A 49 4.36 -18.47 -9.05
C TYR A 49 5.87 -18.55 -9.29
N ASN A 50 6.61 -19.01 -8.30
CA ASN A 50 8.05 -19.24 -8.36
C ASN A 50 8.33 -20.70 -8.72
N GLU A 51 8.81 -20.95 -9.94
CA GLU A 51 9.12 -22.31 -10.38
C GLU A 51 10.30 -22.96 -9.65
N LEU A 52 11.27 -22.16 -9.16
CA LEU A 52 12.46 -22.67 -8.47
C LEU A 52 12.14 -23.21 -7.08
N PHE A 53 11.23 -22.55 -6.35
CA PHE A 53 10.83 -22.93 -5.00
C PHE A 53 9.50 -23.69 -4.95
N GLN A 54 8.79 -23.80 -6.08
CA GLN A 54 7.45 -24.38 -6.17
C GLN A 54 6.41 -23.69 -5.25
N GLU A 55 6.54 -22.38 -5.09
CA GLU A 55 5.74 -21.56 -4.17
C GLU A 55 5.12 -20.34 -4.87
N ASN A 56 3.99 -19.86 -4.37
CA ASN A 56 3.40 -18.62 -4.86
C ASN A 56 4.16 -17.42 -4.29
N PHE A 57 4.40 -16.42 -5.14
CA PHE A 57 4.63 -15.06 -4.66
C PHE A 57 3.30 -14.52 -4.14
N GLU A 58 3.30 -14.10 -2.90
CA GLU A 58 2.10 -13.61 -2.22
C GLU A 58 2.37 -12.19 -1.73
N GLY A 59 1.30 -11.39 -1.66
CA GLY A 59 1.40 -9.99 -1.36
C GLY A 59 0.23 -9.48 -0.53
N LEU A 60 0.51 -8.42 0.22
CA LEU A 60 -0.46 -7.66 0.97
C LEU A 60 -0.75 -6.36 0.23
N THR A 61 -1.98 -6.18 -0.21
CA THR A 61 -2.45 -4.90 -0.76
C THR A 61 -3.17 -4.12 0.33
N VAL A 62 -2.69 -2.91 0.60
CA VAL A 62 -3.30 -1.95 1.51
C VAL A 62 -3.83 -0.79 0.68
N SER A 63 -5.14 -0.54 0.73
CA SER A 63 -5.76 0.59 0.06
C SER A 63 -6.16 1.66 1.07
N LEU A 64 -5.75 2.90 0.79
CA LEU A 64 -6.07 4.11 1.53
C LEU A 64 -6.98 5.00 0.67
N SER A 65 -8.11 5.44 1.21
CA SER A 65 -9.05 6.30 0.48
C SER A 65 -9.63 7.42 1.32
N ARG A 66 -9.96 8.55 0.69
CA ARG A 66 -10.64 9.67 1.32
C ARG A 66 -11.39 10.52 0.31
N GLN A 67 -12.55 11.02 0.73
CA GLN A 67 -13.27 12.06 -0.01
C GLN A 67 -12.81 13.45 0.42
N VAL A 68 -12.48 14.31 -0.54
CA VAL A 68 -12.01 15.67 -0.27
C VAL A 68 -12.68 16.69 -1.18
N LYS A 69 -12.92 17.89 -0.64
CA LYS A 69 -13.63 18.96 -1.36
C LYS A 69 -12.76 19.71 -2.37
N LYS A 70 -11.43 19.69 -2.20
CA LYS A 70 -10.49 20.53 -2.97
C LYS A 70 -9.39 19.69 -3.61
N TYR A 71 -9.20 19.84 -4.92
CA TYR A 71 -8.16 19.15 -5.70
C TYR A 71 -6.74 19.39 -5.16
N ARG A 72 -6.41 20.62 -4.76
CA ARG A 72 -5.09 20.94 -4.18
C ARG A 72 -4.79 20.14 -2.90
N SER A 73 -5.82 19.81 -2.13
CA SER A 73 -5.69 18.95 -0.94
C SER A 73 -5.45 17.49 -1.30
N VAL A 74 -6.05 16.99 -2.40
CA VAL A 74 -5.73 15.67 -2.97
C VAL A 74 -4.25 15.59 -3.29
N HIS A 75 -3.75 16.55 -4.09
CA HIS A 75 -2.36 16.55 -4.58
C HIS A 75 -1.31 16.53 -3.46
N ASN A 76 -1.55 17.32 -2.40
CA ASN A 76 -0.65 17.35 -1.25
C ASN A 76 -0.65 16.02 -0.47
N LEU A 77 -1.82 15.39 -0.30
CA LEU A 77 -1.93 14.07 0.36
C LEU A 77 -1.23 12.99 -0.46
N LEU A 78 -1.41 13.00 -1.78
CA LEU A 78 -0.75 12.04 -2.68
C LEU A 78 0.78 12.13 -2.59
N LYS A 79 1.35 13.34 -2.59
CA LYS A 79 2.80 13.52 -2.41
C LYS A 79 3.32 12.95 -1.08
N ILE A 80 2.55 13.09 -0.01
CA ILE A 80 2.91 12.54 1.31
C ILE A 80 2.89 11.01 1.26
N LEU A 81 1.87 10.42 0.63
CA LEU A 81 1.73 8.97 0.50
C LEU A 81 2.82 8.37 -0.39
N GLU A 82 3.16 9.03 -1.49
CA GLU A 82 4.27 8.67 -2.39
C GLU A 82 5.61 8.73 -1.65
N ALA A 83 5.89 9.83 -0.93
CA ALA A 83 7.09 9.95 -0.10
C ALA A 83 7.13 8.88 1.00
N SER A 84 5.99 8.53 1.59
CA SER A 84 5.91 7.50 2.62
C SER A 84 6.25 6.11 2.07
N CYS A 85 5.97 5.84 0.79
CA CYS A 85 6.33 4.57 0.16
C CYS A 85 7.81 4.46 -0.19
N SER A 86 8.50 5.58 -0.42
CA SER A 86 9.96 5.60 -0.62
C SER A 86 10.77 5.17 0.63
N PHE A 87 10.12 5.06 1.79
CA PHE A 87 10.72 4.62 3.05
C PHE A 87 10.87 3.09 3.17
N PHE A 88 10.12 2.30 2.40
CA PHE A 88 10.21 0.86 2.45
C PHE A 88 11.54 0.40 1.79
N GLN A 89 12.49 -0.05 2.61
CA GLN A 89 13.83 -0.49 2.20
C GLN A 89 13.84 -1.87 1.51
N GLU A 90 15.00 -2.21 0.91
CA GLU A 90 15.28 -3.29 -0.07
C GLU A 90 14.89 -4.74 0.31
N ASP A 91 14.44 -5.01 1.53
CA ASP A 91 14.06 -6.37 1.98
C ASP A 91 12.62 -6.78 1.59
N VAL A 92 11.86 -5.87 0.97
CA VAL A 92 10.61 -6.19 0.26
C VAL A 92 10.93 -6.46 -1.21
N TYR A 93 10.70 -7.69 -1.66
CA TYR A 93 11.01 -8.11 -3.03
C TYR A 93 10.24 -7.34 -4.10
N HIS A 94 9.04 -6.84 -3.78
CA HIS A 94 8.21 -6.07 -4.70
C HIS A 94 7.32 -5.06 -3.95
N ILE A 95 7.44 -3.78 -4.30
CA ILE A 95 6.51 -2.73 -3.87
C ILE A 95 5.92 -2.09 -5.11
N ASP A 96 4.63 -2.34 -5.34
CA ASP A 96 3.85 -1.58 -6.30
C ASP A 96 2.98 -0.57 -5.56
N TYR A 97 2.79 0.60 -6.16
CA TYR A 97 1.78 1.53 -5.71
C TYR A 97 1.02 2.09 -6.90
N PHE A 98 -0.28 2.29 -6.70
CA PHE A 98 -1.20 2.82 -7.68
C PHE A 98 -1.99 3.97 -7.07
N VAL A 99 -2.18 5.03 -7.85
CA VAL A 99 -2.91 6.22 -7.44
C VAL A 99 -4.01 6.50 -8.43
N GLU A 100 -5.23 6.58 -7.93
CA GLU A 100 -6.42 6.92 -8.71
C GLU A 100 -7.12 8.13 -8.11
N ILE A 101 -7.39 9.13 -8.96
CA ILE A 101 -8.28 10.24 -8.62
C ILE A 101 -9.61 9.96 -9.31
N ILE A 102 -10.66 9.82 -8.51
CA ILE A 102 -12.02 9.58 -8.96
C ILE A 102 -12.77 10.92 -8.86
N GLU A 103 -13.00 11.56 -10.00
CA GLU A 103 -13.90 12.71 -10.08
C GLU A 103 -15.35 12.21 -9.96
N ASN A 104 -16.01 12.50 -8.85
CA ASN A 104 -17.47 12.38 -8.74
C ASN A 104 -18.15 13.71 -9.06
#